data_AF-A0A4Y7PG47-F1
#
_entry.id   AF-A0A4Y7PG47-F1
#
_cell.length_a   1.000
_cell.length_b   1.000
_cell.length_c   1.000
_cell.angle_alpha   90.00
_cell.angle_beta   90.00
_cell.angle_gamma   90.00
#
_symmetry.space_group_name_H-M   'P 1'
#
loop_
_entity.id
_entity.type
_entity.pdbx_description
1 polymer ?
#
loop_
_entity_poly.entity_id
_entity_poly.type
_entity_poly.pdbx_seq_one_letter_code
_entity_poly.pdbx_strand_id
1 'polypeptide(L)' 'LSNRQIRWMEHIQRFKHDITYVQGVANKVGDCLSRYYEFDTWEDDHPVQDFVIADLRLDPTGDDLPQSR' A
#
# COMPACT_ATOMS: atom_id res chain seq x y z
N LEU A 1 5.98 -11.89 -12.26
CA LEU A 1 5.40 -11.06 -11.17
C LEU A 1 5.64 -11.80 -9.86
N SER A 2 6.05 -11.12 -8.80
CA SER A 2 6.09 -11.73 -7.47
C SER A 2 4.68 -12.05 -6.99
N ASN A 3 4.53 -12.96 -6.02
CA ASN A 3 3.23 -13.31 -5.46
C ASN A 3 2.49 -12.09 -4.91
N ARG A 4 3.22 -11.18 -4.26
CA ARG A 4 2.69 -9.89 -3.81
C ARG A 4 2.16 -9.06 -4.98
N GLN A 5 2.93 -8.94 -6.06
CA GLN A 5 2.49 -8.19 -7.25
C GLN A 5 1.23 -8.79 -7.89
N ILE A 6 1.12 -10.13 -7.97
CA ILE A 6 -0.07 -10.80 -8.52
C ILE A 6 -1.30 -10.51 -7.67
N ARG A 7 -1.19 -10.65 -6.34
CA ARG A 7 -2.28 -10.37 -5.38
C ARG A 7 -2.80 -8.94 -5.51
N TRP A 8 -1.89 -7.97 -5.56
CA TRP A 8 -2.25 -6.57 -5.73
C TRP A 8 -2.89 -6.27 -7.08
N MET A 9 -2.38 -6.87 -8.16
CA MET A 9 -2.96 -6.75 -9.49
C MET A 9 -4.41 -7.27 -9.52
N GLU A 10 -4.66 -8.46 -8.98
CA GLU A 10 -6.01 -9.03 -8.89
C GLU A 10 -6.95 -8.17 -8.03
N HIS A 11 -6.45 -7.60 -6.93
CA HIS A 11 -7.24 -6.72 -6.07
C HIS A 11 -7.63 -5.41 -6.76
N ILE A 12 -6.65 -4.73 -7.37
CA ILE A 12 -6.84 -3.44 -8.04
C ILE A 12 -7.78 -3.60 -9.24
N GLN A 13 -7.72 -4.72 -9.97
CA GLN A 13 -8.63 -5.02 -11.09
C GLN A 13 -10.11 -5.09 -10.71
N ARG A 14 -10.46 -5.28 -9.43
CA ARG A 14 -11.86 -5.29 -8.98
C ARG A 14 -12.50 -3.91 -9.03
N PHE A 15 -11.69 -2.85 -9.07
CA PHE A 15 -12.17 -1.49 -9.12
C PHE A 15 -12.16 -0.97 -10.55
N LYS A 16 -13.17 -0.18 -10.92
CA LYS A 16 -13.12 0.62 -12.14
C LYS A 16 -12.18 1.80 -11.88
N HIS A 17 -10.95 1.68 -12.35
CA HIS A 17 -9.91 2.68 -12.15
C HIS A 17 -9.23 2.99 -13.49
N ASP A 18 -8.59 4.16 -13.54
CA ASP A 18 -7.68 4.56 -14.59
C ASP A 18 -6.40 5.10 -13.96
N ILE A 19 -5.24 4.67 -14.44
CA ILE A 19 -3.95 5.05 -13.88
C ILE A 19 -3.52 6.36 -14.54
N THR A 20 -3.54 7.44 -13.78
CA THR A 20 -3.16 8.77 -14.25
C THR A 20 -1.93 9.28 -13.51
N TYR A 21 -1.03 9.93 -14.26
CA TYR A 21 0.11 10.60 -13.66
C TYR A 21 -0.32 11.92 -13.03
N VAL A 22 0.05 12.13 -11.77
CA VAL A 22 -0.13 13.40 -11.07
C VAL A 22 1.24 14.01 -10.80
N GLN A 23 1.50 15.20 -11.32
CA GLN A 23 2.75 15.92 -11.08
C GLN A 23 2.91 16.23 -9.58
N GLY A 24 4.13 16.08 -9.05
CA GLY A 24 4.39 16.26 -7.61
C GLY A 24 3.91 17.60 -7.04
N VAL A 25 4.03 18.69 -7.81
CA VAL A 25 3.55 20.03 -7.40
C VAL A 25 2.03 20.08 -7.18
N ALA A 26 1.29 19.21 -7.88
CA ALA A 26 -0.16 19.05 -7.74
C ALA A 26 -0.54 17.99 -6.68
N ASN A 27 0.34 17.04 -6.37
CA ASN A 27 0.11 15.98 -5.39
C ASN A 27 0.36 16.43 -3.94
N LYS A 28 -0.08 17.63 -3.56
CA LYS A 28 0.22 18.21 -2.23
C LYS A 28 -0.34 17.38 -1.10
N VAL A 29 -1.60 16.94 -1.21
CA VAL A 29 -2.26 16.18 -0.15
C VAL A 29 -1.61 14.81 0.01
N GLY A 30 -1.34 14.10 -1.09
CA GLY A 30 -0.68 12.80 -1.07
C GLY A 30 0.74 12.89 -0.50
N ASP A 31 1.50 13.89 -0.90
CA ASP A 31 2.86 14.14 -0.40
C ASP A 31 2.85 14.45 1.11
N CYS A 32 1.98 15.36 1.58
CA CYS A 32 1.85 15.66 3.00
C CYS A 32 1.46 14.44 3.84
N LEU A 33 0.51 13.61 3.37
CA LEU A 33 0.10 12.40 4.09
C LEU A 33 1.19 11.32 4.08
N SER A 34 1.95 11.17 2.99
CA SER A 34 3.06 10.21 2.93
C SER A 34 4.22 10.56 3.86
N ARG A 35 4.40 11.86 4.14
CA ARG A 35 5.46 12.41 4.96
C ARG A 35 5.03 12.69 6.40
N TYR A 36 3.82 12.27 6.78
CA TYR A 36 3.26 12.56 8.09
C TYR A 36 4.18 12.09 9.23
N TYR A 37 4.91 11.00 8.99
CA TYR A 37 5.87 10.35 9.88
C TYR A 37 7.33 10.50 9.39
N GLU A 38 7.63 11.46 8.50
CA GLU A 38 8.98 11.65 7.93
C GLU A 38 10.03 11.98 8.99
N PHE A 39 9.62 12.60 10.09
CA PHE A 39 10.51 13.02 11.19
C PHE A 39 10.49 12.06 12.38
N ASP A 40 9.81 10.93 12.27
CA ASP A 40 9.78 9.94 13.33
C ASP A 40 11.17 9.36 13.57
N THR A 41 11.44 9.13 14.85
CA THR A 41 12.59 8.39 15.32
C THR A 41 12.22 6.93 15.53
N TRP A 42 13.21 6.08 15.75
CA TRP A 42 13.02 4.66 16.07
C TRP A 42 12.36 4.43 17.45
N GLU A 43 12.22 5.48 18.26
CA GLU A 43 11.51 5.45 19.56
C GLU A 43 10.03 5.82 19.43
N ASP A 44 9.61 6.37 18.27
CA ASP A 44 8.25 6.80 18.04
C ASP A 44 7.39 5.60 17.60
N ASP A 45 6.58 5.09 18.52
CA ASP A 45 5.60 4.05 18.27
C ASP A 45 4.26 4.65 17.86
N HIS A 46 3.73 4.22 16.71
CA HIS A 46 2.40 4.60 16.27
C HIS A 46 1.42 3.44 16.39
N PRO A 47 0.17 3.72 16.78
CA PRO A 47 -0.88 2.72 16.77
C PRO A 47 -1.03 2.05 15.40
N VAL A 48 -1.16 0.72 15.39
CA VAL A 48 -1.29 -0.06 14.15
C VAL A 48 -2.43 0.42 13.25
N GLN A 49 -3.51 0.94 13.84
CA GLN A 49 -4.65 1.50 13.10
C GLN A 49 -4.34 2.75 12.29
N ASP A 50 -3.27 3.47 12.62
CA ASP A 50 -2.84 4.67 11.89
C ASP A 50 -2.13 4.28 10.59
N PHE A 51 -1.74 3.00 10.46
CA PHE A 51 -1.24 2.42 9.22
C PHE A 51 -2.35 1.72 8.44
N VAL A 52 -2.44 2.04 7.14
CA VAL A 52 -3.30 1.29 6.22
C VAL A 52 -2.56 0.02 5.81
N ILE A 53 -2.63 -1.03 6.64
CA ILE A 53 -2.02 -2.34 6.32
C ILE A 53 -2.96 -3.12 5.39
N ALA A 54 -2.98 -2.75 4.11
CA ALA A 54 -3.77 -3.43 3.11
C ALA A 54 -3.27 -4.86 2.83
N ASP A 55 -1.97 -5.13 2.96
CA ASP A 55 -1.41 -6.48 2.79
C ASP A 55 -2.04 -7.48 3.78
N LEU A 56 -2.19 -7.11 5.05
CA LEU A 56 -2.81 -7.97 6.08
C LEU A 56 -4.30 -8.24 5.78
N ARG A 57 -4.98 -7.33 5.07
CA ARG A 57 -6.37 -7.54 4.65
C ARG A 57 -6.47 -8.45 3.43
N LEU A 58 -5.48 -8.41 2.54
CA LEU A 58 -5.41 -9.21 1.32
C LEU A 58 -4.86 -10.62 1.57
N ASP A 59 -3.97 -10.75 2.56
CA ASP A 59 -3.34 -11.99 2.99
C ASP A 59 -3.20 -12.01 4.53
N PRO A 60 -4.26 -12.38 5.24
CA PRO A 60 -4.26 -12.41 6.71
C PRO A 60 -3.34 -13.49 7.28
N THR A 61 -3.03 -14.53 6.52
CA THR A 61 -2.21 -15.67 6.97
C THR A 61 -0.74 -15.54 6.58
N GLY A 62 -0.40 -14.60 5.68
CA GLY A 62 0.96 -14.43 5.19
C GLY A 62 1.40 -15.56 4.25
N ASP A 63 0.44 -16.36 3.76
CA ASP A 63 0.74 -17.49 2.91
C ASP A 63 1.01 -16.98 1.48
N ASP A 64 2.28 -17.06 1.08
CA ASP A 64 2.66 -16.85 -0.30
C ASP A 64 1.94 -17.87 -1.20
N LEU A 65 0.88 -17.42 -1.88
CA LEU A 65 0.19 -18.21 -2.91
C LEU A 65 1.24 -18.91 -3.80
N PRO A 66 1.18 -20.24 -3.98
CA PRO A 66 2.18 -20.94 -4.78
C PRO A 66 2.18 -20.38 -6.20
N GLN A 67 3.37 -20.11 -6.76
CA GLN A 67 3.55 -19.54 -8.11
C GLN A 67 3.06 -20.44 -9.26
N SER A 68 2.49 -21.62 -8.97
CA SER A 68 1.95 -22.52 -9.98
C SER A 68 0.43 -22.37 -10.12
N ARG A 69 0.00 -21.81 -11.25
CA ARG A 69 -1.21 -22.26 -11.95
C ARG A 69 -0.82 -22.78 -13.31
#